data_AF-A0A6I4SYQ9-F1
#
_entry.id   AF-A0A6I4SYQ9-F1
#
_cell.length_a   1.000
_cell.length_b   1.000
_cell.length_c   1.000
_cell.angle_alpha   90.00
_cell.angle_beta   90.00
_cell.angle_gamma   90.00
#
_symmetry.space_group_name_H-M   'P 1'
#
loop_
_entity.id
_entity.type
_entity.pdbx_description
1 polymer ?
#
loop_
_entity_poly.entity_id
_entity_poly.type
_entity_poly.pdbx_seq_one_letter_code
_entity_poly.pdbx_strand_id
1 'polypeptide(L)'
;MSLLAILALAEAAVSGAPATYDGRCMYPAVLGDPRPGEVRLSCSQVDTDDEGIDFVDREWNSRMMRFAGIWDGDLLKVRSVTPRTGATLEARGVCRVDHTNGAVSVIACTAVAGGLSWIGNFRVSKI
;
A
#
# COMPACT_ATOMS: atom_id res chain seq x y z
N MET A 1 29.65 38.92 16.51
CA MET A 1 29.00 37.67 16.93
C MET A 1 27.80 37.46 16.02
N SER A 2 27.95 36.70 14.94
CA SER A 2 26.84 36.37 14.03
C SER A 2 26.38 34.95 14.34
N LEU A 3 25.15 34.83 14.83
CA LEU A 3 24.47 33.57 15.11
C LEU A 3 23.86 33.07 13.79
N LEU A 4 24.46 32.05 13.16
CA LEU A 4 23.85 31.37 12.02
C LEU A 4 22.74 30.44 12.55
N ALA A 5 21.49 30.79 12.24
CA ALA A 5 20.33 29.93 12.46
C ALA A 5 20.31 28.84 11.38
N ILE A 6 20.49 27.59 11.80
CA ILE A 6 20.31 26.42 10.93
C ILE A 6 18.82 26.08 10.91
N LEU A 7 18.16 26.43 9.80
CA LEU A 7 16.81 25.95 9.49
C LEU A 7 16.93 24.51 8.98
N ALA A 8 16.70 23.53 9.86
CA ALA A 8 16.50 22.16 9.45
C ALA A 8 15.12 22.04 8.78
N LEU A 9 15.08 21.99 7.45
CA LEU A 9 13.89 21.53 6.75
C LEU A 9 13.75 20.03 7.03
N ALA A 10 12.76 19.66 7.86
CA ALA A 10 12.28 18.30 7.91
C ALA A 10 11.59 18.01 6.56
N GLU A 11 12.31 17.39 5.63
CA GLU A 11 11.68 16.76 4.47
C GLU A 11 10.77 15.66 5.01
N ALA A 12 9.47 15.95 5.09
CA ALA A 12 8.47 14.90 5.22
C ALA A 12 8.62 14.03 3.97
N ALA A 13 9.13 12.80 4.14
CA ALA A 13 9.16 11.81 3.09
C ALA A 13 7.72 11.60 2.62
N VAL A 14 7.38 12.15 1.45
CA VAL A 14 6.07 11.96 0.84
C VAL A 14 5.96 10.51 0.41
N SER A 15 4.94 9.79 0.89
CA SER A 15 4.68 8.45 0.37
C SER A 15 4.30 8.53 -1.12
N GLY A 16 4.84 7.63 -1.93
CA GLY A 16 4.81 7.68 -3.40
C GLY A 16 6.20 7.74 -4.04
N ALA A 17 7.25 7.97 -3.24
CA ALA A 17 8.61 7.69 -3.65
C ALA A 17 8.82 6.17 -3.81
N PRO A 18 9.57 5.72 -4.83
CA PRO A 18 9.85 4.30 -5.00
C PRO A 18 10.52 3.68 -3.77
N ALA A 19 9.90 2.64 -3.23
CA ALA A 19 10.40 1.92 -2.05
C ALA A 19 9.86 0.49 -2.00
N THR A 20 10.65 -0.40 -1.39
CA THR A 20 10.29 -1.79 -1.10
C THR A 20 10.22 -2.00 0.40
N TYR A 21 9.17 -2.67 0.85
CA TYR A 21 8.93 -2.98 2.25
C TYR A 21 8.73 -4.49 2.42
N ASP A 22 9.47 -5.08 3.37
CA ASP A 22 9.28 -6.46 3.81
C ASP A 22 8.28 -6.54 4.96
N GLY A 23 7.45 -7.57 4.98
CA GLY A 23 6.36 -7.66 5.95
C GLY A 23 5.38 -8.80 5.67
N ARG A 24 4.11 -8.57 6.02
CA ARG A 24 3.03 -9.52 5.72
C ARG A 24 1.66 -8.85 5.64
N CYS A 25 0.84 -9.31 4.70
CA CYS A 25 -0.59 -9.04 4.71
C CYS A 25 -1.25 -9.71 5.92
N MET A 26 -1.82 -8.93 6.82
CA MET A 26 -2.42 -9.41 8.07
C MET A 26 -3.79 -8.77 8.29
N TYR A 27 -4.77 -9.56 8.71
CA TYR A 27 -6.13 -9.08 8.97
C TYR A 27 -6.51 -9.39 10.42
N PRO A 28 -7.04 -8.42 11.18
CA PRO A 28 -7.44 -8.67 12.55
C PRO A 28 -8.62 -9.64 12.60
N ALA A 29 -8.61 -10.54 13.60
CA ALA A 29 -9.61 -11.61 13.73
C ALA A 29 -11.06 -11.09 13.83
N VAL A 30 -11.25 -9.85 14.30
CA VAL A 30 -12.57 -9.19 14.37
C VAL A 30 -13.26 -9.04 13.01
N LEU A 31 -12.50 -9.08 11.90
CA LEU A 31 -13.08 -9.05 10.54
C LEU A 31 -13.73 -10.38 10.13
N GLY A 32 -13.56 -11.46 10.91
CA GLY A 32 -14.11 -12.78 10.60
C GLY A 32 -13.62 -13.32 9.26
N ASP A 33 -14.41 -14.20 8.64
CA ASP A 33 -14.12 -14.71 7.30
C ASP A 33 -14.50 -13.70 6.19
N PRO A 34 -13.82 -13.73 5.03
CA PRO A 34 -14.22 -12.93 3.88
C PRO A 34 -15.66 -13.21 3.46
N ARG A 35 -16.41 -12.14 3.19
CA ARG A 35 -17.79 -12.23 2.68
C ARG A 35 -17.80 -12.56 1.18
N PRO A 36 -18.93 -13.01 0.61
CA PRO A 36 -19.06 -13.14 -0.84
C PRO A 36 -18.71 -11.82 -1.54
N GLY A 37 -17.80 -11.91 -2.53
CA GLY A 37 -17.28 -10.75 -3.27
C GLY A 37 -16.13 -10.01 -2.59
N GLU A 38 -15.70 -10.40 -1.39
CA GLU A 38 -14.53 -9.84 -0.71
C GLU A 38 -13.28 -10.70 -0.96
N VAL A 39 -12.21 -10.07 -1.42
CA VAL A 39 -10.91 -10.72 -1.63
C VAL A 39 -9.87 -10.05 -0.76
N ARG A 40 -9.32 -10.82 0.18
CA ARG A 40 -8.20 -10.40 1.03
C ARG A 40 -6.90 -10.92 0.44
N LEU A 41 -5.96 -10.02 0.19
CA LEU A 41 -4.67 -10.37 -0.38
C LEU A 41 -3.79 -11.12 0.63
N SER A 42 -3.07 -12.14 0.15
CA SER A 42 -1.90 -12.69 0.82
C SER A 42 -0.66 -12.06 0.20
N CYS A 43 0.31 -11.64 0.99
CA CYS A 43 1.53 -11.00 0.52
C CYS A 43 2.61 -11.03 1.61
N SER A 44 3.87 -10.92 1.17
CA SER A 44 5.05 -10.86 2.04
C SER A 44 5.96 -9.65 1.74
N GLN A 45 5.66 -8.89 0.69
CA GLN A 45 6.36 -7.68 0.30
C GLN A 45 5.37 -6.67 -0.29
N VAL A 46 5.67 -5.39 -0.13
CA VAL A 46 5.00 -4.30 -0.85
C VAL A 46 6.05 -3.44 -1.54
N ASP A 47 5.83 -3.20 -2.83
CA ASP A 47 6.60 -2.23 -3.60
C ASP A 47 5.71 -1.02 -3.88
N THR A 48 6.29 0.16 -3.81
CA THR A 48 5.62 1.44 -4.10
C THR A 48 6.37 2.14 -5.20
N ASP A 49 5.65 2.87 -6.05
CA ASP A 49 6.18 3.73 -7.10
C ASP A 49 5.27 4.97 -7.25
N ASP A 50 5.59 5.84 -8.20
CA ASP A 50 4.85 7.07 -8.47
C ASP A 50 3.45 6.83 -9.05
N GLU A 51 3.20 5.62 -9.56
CA GLU A 51 1.91 5.23 -10.14
C GLU A 51 1.03 4.44 -9.16
N GLY A 52 1.60 3.84 -8.11
CA GLY A 52 0.84 3.06 -7.16
C GLY A 52 1.61 2.12 -6.23
N ILE A 53 0.96 1.01 -5.89
CA ILE A 53 1.38 0.04 -4.88
C ILE A 53 1.19 -1.38 -5.41
N ASP A 54 2.26 -2.17 -5.40
CA ASP A 54 2.25 -3.59 -5.74
C ASP A 54 2.34 -4.44 -4.47
N PHE A 55 1.37 -5.33 -4.27
CA PHE A 55 1.40 -6.36 -3.24
C PHE A 55 2.01 -7.62 -3.84
N VAL A 56 3.10 -8.11 -3.25
CA VAL A 56 3.93 -9.18 -3.81
C VAL A 56 3.98 -10.36 -2.84
N ASP A 57 3.90 -11.56 -3.40
CA ASP A 57 4.30 -12.78 -2.72
C ASP A 57 5.73 -13.13 -3.11
N ARG A 58 6.67 -12.86 -2.21
CA ARG A 58 8.11 -13.04 -2.42
C ARG A 58 8.49 -14.52 -2.54
N GLU A 59 7.77 -15.44 -1.89
CA GLU A 59 8.08 -16.87 -1.96
C GLU A 59 7.90 -17.41 -3.38
N TRP A 60 6.94 -16.83 -4.12
CA TRP A 60 6.61 -17.20 -5.50
C TRP A 60 7.06 -16.15 -6.52
N ASN A 61 7.81 -15.13 -6.07
CA ASN A 61 8.18 -13.94 -6.85
C ASN A 61 7.04 -13.42 -7.74
N SER A 62 5.84 -13.33 -7.18
CA SER A 62 4.61 -13.11 -7.94
C SER A 62 3.90 -11.86 -7.43
N ARG A 63 3.57 -10.93 -8.33
CA ARG A 63 2.68 -9.80 -8.02
C ARG A 63 1.26 -10.30 -7.85
N MET A 64 0.69 -10.11 -6.66
CA MET A 64 -0.68 -10.53 -6.33
C MET A 64 -1.71 -9.51 -6.78
N MET A 65 -1.39 -8.22 -6.61
CA MET A 65 -2.25 -7.11 -6.97
C MET A 65 -1.43 -5.84 -7.15
N ARG A 66 -1.74 -5.06 -8.19
CA ARG A 66 -1.37 -3.65 -8.30
C ARG A 66 -2.58 -2.79 -7.98
N PHE A 67 -2.41 -1.77 -7.14
CA PHE A 67 -3.33 -0.65 -7.00
C PHE A 67 -2.67 0.57 -7.63
N ALA A 68 -3.24 1.10 -8.71
CA ALA A 68 -2.71 2.27 -9.39
C ALA A 68 -3.64 3.48 -9.25
N GLY A 69 -3.07 4.68 -9.16
CA GLY A 69 -3.83 5.87 -8.79
C GLY A 69 -3.05 7.16 -8.82
N ILE A 70 -3.55 8.16 -8.09
CA ILE A 70 -2.85 9.43 -7.88
C ILE A 70 -2.55 9.59 -6.39
N TRP A 71 -1.28 9.83 -6.08
CA TRP A 71 -0.83 10.14 -4.74
C TRP A 71 -1.25 11.54 -4.28
N ASP A 72 -1.59 11.65 -3.01
CA ASP A 72 -1.95 12.86 -2.28
C ASP A 72 -1.36 12.73 -0.87
N GLY A 73 -0.04 12.96 -0.77
CA GLY A 73 0.74 12.64 0.42
C GLY A 73 0.73 11.14 0.71
N ASP A 74 0.29 10.76 1.90
CA ASP A 74 0.21 9.36 2.36
C ASP A 74 -0.99 8.58 1.83
N LEU A 75 -1.78 9.19 0.94
CA LEU A 75 -2.98 8.59 0.37
C LEU A 75 -2.83 8.39 -1.14
N LEU A 76 -3.14 7.19 -1.62
CA LEU A 76 -3.31 6.91 -3.05
C LEU A 76 -4.80 6.83 -3.36
N LYS A 77 -5.30 7.73 -4.22
CA LYS A 77 -6.65 7.64 -4.78
C LYS A 77 -6.62 6.63 -5.93
N VAL A 78 -7.10 5.42 -5.66
CA VAL A 78 -7.05 4.29 -6.61
C VAL A 78 -8.02 4.53 -7.76
N ARG A 79 -7.53 4.33 -8.98
CA ARG A 79 -8.28 4.43 -10.25
C ARG A 79 -8.35 3.11 -11.01
N SER A 80 -7.38 2.23 -10.79
CA SER A 80 -7.38 0.90 -11.38
C SER A 80 -6.71 -0.11 -10.48
N VAL A 81 -7.06 -1.37 -10.69
CA VAL A 81 -6.37 -2.50 -10.07
C VAL A 81 -5.98 -3.51 -11.12
N THR A 82 -4.82 -4.14 -10.94
CA THR A 82 -4.34 -5.23 -11.80
C THR A 82 -4.10 -6.46 -10.93
N PRO A 83 -5.06 -7.39 -10.82
CA PRO A 83 -4.86 -8.66 -10.12
C PRO A 83 -3.79 -9.51 -10.81
N ARG A 84 -3.29 -10.51 -10.11
CA ARG A 84 -2.36 -11.53 -10.65
C ARG A 84 -2.83 -12.14 -11.98
N THR A 85 -4.14 -12.29 -12.18
CA THR A 85 -4.74 -12.84 -13.40
C THR A 85 -4.57 -11.93 -14.63
N GLY A 86 -4.12 -10.68 -14.44
CA GLY A 86 -3.50 -9.85 -15.45
C GLY A 86 -4.35 -8.70 -15.98
N ALA A 87 -5.66 -8.88 -16.13
CA ALA A 87 -6.51 -7.83 -16.70
C ALA A 87 -6.63 -6.63 -15.74
N THR A 88 -6.19 -5.45 -16.17
CA THR A 88 -6.42 -4.21 -15.43
C THR A 88 -7.90 -3.85 -15.48
N LEU A 89 -8.46 -3.55 -14.31
CA LEU A 89 -9.85 -3.19 -14.12
C LEU A 89 -9.94 -1.74 -13.62
N GLU A 90 -10.90 -0.98 -14.15
CA GLU A 90 -11.27 0.29 -13.52
C GLU A 90 -11.75 0.02 -12.09
N ALA A 91 -11.29 0.87 -11.18
CA ALA A 91 -11.51 0.69 -9.76
C ALA A 91 -11.82 2.02 -9.08
N ARG A 92 -12.56 1.94 -7.98
CA ARG A 92 -12.67 3.03 -7.02
C ARG A 92 -12.17 2.56 -5.67
N GLY A 93 -11.24 3.28 -5.09
CA GLY A 93 -10.65 2.88 -3.83
C GLY A 93 -9.68 3.90 -3.27
N VAL A 94 -9.02 3.50 -2.18
CA VAL A 94 -7.98 4.27 -1.53
C VAL A 94 -6.93 3.33 -0.98
N CYS A 95 -5.67 3.73 -1.08
CA CYS A 95 -4.63 3.22 -0.21
C CYS A 95 -4.14 4.29 0.75
N ARG A 96 -3.70 3.87 1.93
CA ARG A 96 -3.11 4.71 2.95
C ARG A 96 -1.80 4.10 3.43
N VAL A 97 -0.78 4.95 3.57
CA VAL A 97 0.51 4.62 4.17
C VAL A 97 0.56 5.25 5.56
N ASP A 98 0.60 4.42 6.59
CA ASP A 98 0.61 4.88 7.98
C ASP A 98 2.01 4.78 8.58
N HIS A 99 2.40 5.83 9.30
CA HIS A 99 3.70 5.99 9.90
C HIS A 99 3.67 5.79 11.42
N THR A 100 4.67 5.11 11.98
CA THR A 100 4.93 5.02 13.42
C THR A 100 6.37 5.47 13.66
N ASN A 101 6.58 6.45 14.54
CA ASN A 101 7.91 7.02 14.83
C ASN A 101 8.67 7.48 13.57
N GLY A 102 7.95 8.06 12.60
CA GLY A 102 8.55 8.55 11.35
C GLY A 102 8.89 7.47 10.31
N ALA A 103 8.62 6.18 10.60
CA ALA A 103 8.83 5.08 9.66
C ALA A 103 7.50 4.48 9.20
N VAL A 104 7.44 4.02 7.95
CA VAL A 104 6.25 3.30 7.43
C VAL A 104 6.01 2.05 8.27
N SER A 105 4.78 1.88 8.70
CA SER A 105 4.38 0.81 9.62
C SER A 105 3.25 -0.06 9.06
N VAL A 106 2.32 0.55 8.33
CA VAL A 106 1.19 -0.14 7.70
C VAL A 106 0.93 0.45 6.33
N ILE A 107 0.63 -0.39 5.36
CA ILE A 107 0.10 0.01 4.05
C ILE A 107 -1.24 -0.71 3.85
N ALA A 108 -2.32 0.05 3.82
CA ALA A 108 -3.68 -0.47 3.71
C ALA A 108 -4.35 0.02 2.42
N CYS A 109 -4.83 -0.91 1.60
CA CYS A 109 -5.54 -0.64 0.35
C CYS A 109 -6.93 -1.28 0.37
N THR A 110 -7.91 -0.53 -0.12
CA THR A 110 -9.25 -1.05 -0.42
C THR A 110 -9.71 -0.51 -1.76
N ALA A 111 -10.25 -1.37 -2.62
CA ALA A 111 -10.82 -0.94 -3.90
C ALA A 111 -11.93 -1.87 -4.36
N VAL A 112 -12.93 -1.32 -5.06
CA VAL A 112 -13.98 -2.09 -5.74
C VAL A 112 -13.72 -2.07 -7.23
N ALA A 113 -13.66 -3.26 -7.85
CA ALA A 113 -13.44 -3.44 -9.28
C ALA A 113 -14.00 -4.79 -9.75
N GLY A 114 -14.64 -4.83 -10.91
CA GLY A 114 -15.17 -6.09 -11.48
C GLY A 114 -16.18 -6.81 -10.60
N GLY A 115 -16.94 -6.07 -9.78
CA GLY A 115 -17.91 -6.64 -8.83
C GLY A 115 -17.29 -7.25 -7.55
N LEU A 116 -15.97 -7.11 -7.36
CA LEU A 116 -15.25 -7.59 -6.19
C LEU A 116 -14.70 -6.42 -5.37
N SER A 117 -14.60 -6.62 -4.06
CA SER A 117 -13.91 -5.74 -3.11
C SER A 117 -12.55 -6.33 -2.77
N TRP A 118 -11.49 -5.66 -3.18
CA TRP A 118 -10.10 -6.05 -2.96
C TRP A 118 -9.54 -5.34 -1.74
N ILE A 119 -8.96 -6.08 -0.81
CA ILE A 119 -8.42 -5.57 0.45
C ILE A 119 -6.98 -6.07 0.61
N GLY A 120 -6.05 -5.13 0.77
CA GLY A 120 -4.68 -5.41 1.20
C GLY A 120 -4.40 -4.69 2.51
N ASN A 121 -3.96 -5.40 3.55
CA ASN A 121 -3.57 -4.77 4.81
C ASN A 121 -2.19 -5.26 5.22
N PHE A 122 -1.15 -4.55 4.80
CA PHE A 122 0.23 -4.95 4.98
C PHE A 122 0.83 -4.32 6.23
N ARG A 123 1.43 -5.14 7.10
CA ARG A 123 2.23 -4.68 8.22
C ARG A 123 3.70 -4.84 7.87
N VAL A 124 4.45 -3.74 7.96
CA VAL A 124 5.90 -3.73 7.75
C VAL A 124 6.56 -4.47 8.92
N SER A 125 7.49 -5.36 8.62
CA SER A 125 8.34 -5.99 9.63
C SER A 125 9.27 -4.94 10.23
N LYS A 126 9.39 -4.90 11.56
CA LYS A 126 10.42 -4.09 12.20
C LYS A 126 11.78 -4.71 11.88
N ILE A 127 12.72 -3.87 11.44
CA ILE A 127 14.14 -4.19 11.39
C ILE A 127 14.71 -4.11 12.81
#